data_AF-A0A956XQB4-F1
#
_entry.id   AF-A0A956XQB4-F1
#
_cell.length_a   1.000
_cell.length_b   1.000
_cell.length_c   1.000
_cell.angle_alpha   90.00
_cell.angle_beta   90.00
_cell.angle_gamma   90.00
#
_symmetry.space_group_name_H-M   'P 1'
#
loop_
_entity.id
_entity.type
_entity.pdbx_description
1 polymer ?
#
loop_
_entity_poly.entity_id
_entity_poly.type
_entity_poly.pdbx_seq_one_letter_code
_entity_poly.pdbx_strand_id
1 'polypeptide(L)'
;MSRRMLIDTDTASDDAVAILMALQHPDVEVLAITIVAGNMPVHQGSINARYTAELCGKSDVPVYHGAEVPLIREPYRAEWFHGDDGMGNMHYPAPKMQPQPEHAVDKIIKLIRENPGIELVTLGPLTNIALAIGKAPDIIEKVSRCVVMGGAANTVGNVTPAAEYNIWCDPEAARMVFRSGMPVVMVGWELCRG
;
A
#
# COMPACT_ATOMS: atom_id res chain seq x y z
N MET A 1 -16.32 -1.76 -18.02
CA MET A 1 -15.73 -2.94 -17.35
C MET A 1 -15.20 -2.46 -16.01
N SER A 2 -15.40 -3.22 -14.93
CA SER A 2 -14.88 -2.86 -13.61
C SER A 2 -13.34 -2.90 -13.58
N ARG A 3 -12.72 -1.91 -12.94
CA ARG A 3 -11.27 -1.85 -12.73
C ARG A 3 -10.91 -2.75 -11.55
N ARG A 4 -10.08 -3.76 -11.79
CA ARG A 4 -9.59 -4.67 -10.74
C ARG A 4 -8.34 -4.10 -10.10
N MET A 5 -8.38 -3.90 -8.78
CA MET A 5 -7.31 -3.28 -8.00
C MET A 5 -6.73 -4.23 -6.97
N LEU A 6 -5.42 -4.14 -6.77
CA LEU A 6 -4.73 -4.58 -5.55
C LEU A 6 -4.20 -3.33 -4.85
N ILE A 7 -4.52 -3.18 -3.57
CA ILE A 7 -4.09 -2.04 -2.75
C ILE A 7 -2.98 -2.51 -1.81
N ASP A 8 -1.80 -1.89 -1.88
CA ASP A 8 -0.67 -2.14 -0.97
C ASP A 8 -0.46 -0.90 -0.09
N THR A 9 -0.51 -1.06 1.24
CA THR A 9 -0.69 0.06 2.18
C THR A 9 -0.08 -0.24 3.54
N ASP A 10 0.31 0.78 4.28
CA ASP A 10 0.78 0.75 5.67
C ASP A 10 -0.28 1.31 6.65
N THR A 11 -1.54 1.11 6.24
CA THR A 11 -2.78 1.75 6.65
C THR A 11 -2.74 2.62 7.90
N ALA A 12 -2.66 3.93 7.66
CA ALA A 12 -3.00 4.97 8.60
C ALA A 12 -4.30 5.69 8.17
N SER A 13 -4.59 6.84 8.79
CA SER A 13 -5.86 7.56 8.66
C SER A 13 -6.22 7.94 7.22
N ASP A 14 -5.26 8.38 6.41
CA ASP A 14 -5.44 8.74 5.00
C ASP A 14 -5.59 7.51 4.10
N ASP A 15 -4.82 6.45 4.33
CA ASP A 15 -5.02 5.16 3.66
C ASP A 15 -6.42 4.60 3.90
N ALA A 16 -6.93 4.70 5.14
CA ALA A 16 -8.26 4.22 5.48
C ALA A 16 -9.34 4.94 4.65
N VAL A 17 -9.17 6.24 4.40
CA VAL A 17 -10.06 6.99 3.50
C VAL A 17 -9.92 6.51 2.06
N ALA A 18 -8.69 6.29 1.56
CA ALA A 18 -8.46 5.79 0.21
C ALA A 18 -9.05 4.38 -0.01
N ILE A 19 -8.90 3.48 0.96
CA ILE A 19 -9.49 2.14 0.96
C ILE A 19 -11.02 2.24 0.95
N LEU A 20 -11.62 3.09 1.80
CA LEU A 20 -13.06 3.31 1.81
C LEU A 20 -13.56 3.80 0.45
N MET A 21 -12.87 4.77 -0.15
CA MET A 21 -13.20 5.28 -1.49
C MET A 21 -13.15 4.18 -2.54
N ALA A 22 -12.10 3.35 -2.55
CA ALA A 22 -11.96 2.25 -3.50
C ALA A 22 -13.05 1.18 -3.32
N LEU A 23 -13.35 0.80 -2.08
CA LEU A 23 -14.34 -0.24 -1.75
C LEU A 23 -15.79 0.18 -2.05
N GLN A 24 -16.08 1.48 -2.02
CA GLN A 24 -17.41 2.03 -2.30
C GLN A 24 -17.59 2.51 -3.75
N HIS A 25 -16.52 2.53 -4.56
CA HIS A 25 -16.61 3.02 -5.94
C HIS A 25 -17.26 1.97 -6.86
N PRO A 26 -18.32 2.31 -7.61
CA PRO A 26 -19.13 1.33 -8.36
C PRO A 26 -18.37 0.61 -9.48
N ASP A 27 -17.37 1.26 -10.07
CA ASP A 27 -16.55 0.71 -11.16
C ASP A 27 -15.21 0.12 -10.69
N VAL A 28 -15.05 -0.12 -9.38
CA VAL A 28 -13.82 -0.69 -8.81
C VAL A 28 -14.12 -2.00 -8.09
N GLU A 29 -13.30 -3.00 -8.38
CA GLU A 29 -13.26 -4.27 -7.66
C GLU A 29 -11.90 -4.40 -6.98
N VAL A 30 -11.88 -4.29 -5.64
CA VAL A 30 -10.66 -4.51 -4.85
C VAL A 30 -10.50 -6.01 -4.61
N LEU A 31 -9.51 -6.63 -5.24
CA LEU A 31 -9.26 -8.06 -5.16
C LEU A 31 -8.58 -8.48 -3.86
N ALA A 32 -7.72 -7.61 -3.32
CA ALA A 32 -7.04 -7.80 -2.05
C ALA A 32 -6.45 -6.49 -1.55
N ILE A 33 -6.22 -6.43 -0.24
CA ILE A 33 -5.40 -5.42 0.41
C ILE A 33 -4.16 -6.12 0.98
N THR A 34 -2.99 -5.58 0.71
CA THR A 34 -1.72 -6.06 1.25
C THR A 34 -1.11 -5.01 2.16
N ILE A 35 -0.52 -5.47 3.26
CA ILE A 35 0.04 -4.58 4.28
C ILE A 35 1.55 -4.58 4.20
N VAL A 36 2.15 -3.39 4.19
CA VAL A 36 3.60 -3.16 4.30
C VAL A 36 3.89 -2.32 5.55
N ALA A 37 5.05 -2.46 6.15
CA ALA A 37 5.47 -1.56 7.23
C ALA A 37 5.84 -0.18 6.68
N GLY A 38 5.36 0.87 7.36
CA GLY A 38 5.67 2.27 7.07
C GLY A 38 5.17 3.16 8.19
N ASN A 39 4.10 3.92 7.97
CA ASN A 39 3.37 4.67 8.99
C ASN A 39 3.15 3.86 10.26
N MET A 40 2.64 2.64 10.09
CA MET A 40 2.40 1.67 11.17
C MET A 40 3.17 0.35 10.95
N PRO A 41 3.42 -0.41 12.03
CA PRO A 41 3.80 -1.82 11.91
C PRO A 41 2.71 -2.62 11.17
N VAL A 42 3.11 -3.67 10.44
CA VAL A 42 2.19 -4.51 9.64
C VAL A 42 0.97 -4.99 10.44
N HIS A 43 1.17 -5.39 11.70
CA HIS A 43 0.06 -5.85 12.54
C HIS A 43 -1.00 -4.75 12.78
N GLN A 44 -0.56 -3.52 13.09
CA GLN A 44 -1.46 -2.41 13.35
C GLN A 44 -2.10 -1.88 12.07
N GLY A 45 -1.33 -1.71 10.98
CA GLY A 45 -1.88 -1.37 9.67
C GLY A 45 -2.92 -2.40 9.19
N SER A 46 -2.68 -3.69 9.45
CA SER A 46 -3.66 -4.74 9.16
C SER A 46 -4.94 -4.65 9.99
N ILE A 47 -4.86 -4.26 11.26
CA ILE A 47 -6.05 -3.97 12.08
C ILE A 47 -6.84 -2.84 11.42
N ASN A 48 -6.18 -1.75 11.05
CA ASN A 48 -6.81 -0.58 10.46
C ASN A 48 -7.48 -0.90 9.12
N ALA A 49 -6.77 -1.58 8.21
CA ALA A 49 -7.31 -1.97 6.90
C ALA A 49 -8.54 -2.88 7.01
N ARG A 50 -8.47 -3.89 7.89
CA ARG A 50 -9.58 -4.82 8.11
C ARG A 50 -10.78 -4.11 8.75
N TYR A 51 -10.54 -3.23 9.73
CA TYR A 51 -11.59 -2.40 10.31
C TYR A 51 -12.30 -1.56 9.24
N THR A 52 -11.53 -0.89 8.37
CA THR A 52 -12.08 -0.10 7.26
C THR A 52 -12.89 -0.96 6.29
N ALA A 53 -12.41 -2.16 5.95
CA ALA A 53 -13.14 -3.09 5.08
C ALA A 53 -14.47 -3.55 5.71
N GLU A 54 -14.49 -3.89 7.00
CA GLU A 54 -15.71 -4.24 7.72
C GLU A 54 -16.70 -3.08 7.81
N LEU A 55 -16.21 -1.87 8.06
CA LEU A 55 -17.02 -0.65 8.09
C LEU A 55 -17.71 -0.40 6.74
N CYS A 56 -17.05 -0.76 5.64
CA CYS A 56 -17.59 -0.70 4.29
C CYS A 56 -18.58 -1.83 3.95
N GLY A 57 -18.79 -2.80 4.86
CA GLY A 57 -19.56 -4.01 4.56
C GLY A 57 -18.86 -4.95 3.57
N LYS A 58 -17.53 -4.87 3.47
CA LYS A 58 -16.67 -5.61 2.51
C LYS A 58 -15.72 -6.58 3.22
N SER A 59 -16.24 -7.31 4.21
CA SER A 59 -15.48 -8.28 5.01
C SER A 59 -14.96 -9.49 4.22
N ASP A 60 -15.38 -9.63 2.96
CA ASP A 60 -14.93 -10.65 2.00
C ASP A 60 -13.65 -10.26 1.26
N VAL A 61 -13.26 -8.98 1.27
CA VAL A 61 -12.00 -8.53 0.66
C VAL A 61 -10.82 -8.98 1.52
N PRO A 62 -9.94 -9.87 1.02
CA PRO A 62 -8.91 -10.46 1.84
C PRO A 62 -7.76 -9.48 2.13
N VAL A 63 -7.25 -9.51 3.36
CA VAL A 63 -6.10 -8.70 3.81
C VAL A 63 -4.91 -9.60 4.12
N TYR A 64 -3.73 -9.28 3.59
CA TYR A 64 -2.51 -10.10 3.74
C TYR A 64 -1.38 -9.30 4.42
N HIS A 65 -0.65 -9.94 5.33
CA HIS A 65 0.53 -9.36 5.96
C HIS A 65 1.75 -9.50 5.04
N GLY A 66 2.50 -8.41 4.89
CA GLY A 66 3.70 -8.35 4.04
C GLY A 66 4.96 -7.99 4.82
N ALA A 67 5.86 -7.29 4.15
CA ALA A 67 7.18 -6.96 4.69
C ALA A 67 7.07 -6.07 5.94
N GLU A 68 7.67 -6.53 7.04
CA GLU A 68 7.70 -5.81 8.32
C GLU A 68 8.84 -4.79 8.43
N VAL A 69 9.81 -4.84 7.52
CA VAL A 69 10.99 -3.97 7.50
C VAL A 69 11.37 -3.59 6.07
N PRO A 70 12.02 -2.42 5.85
CA PRO A 70 12.60 -2.05 4.56
C PRO A 70 13.66 -3.05 4.08
N LEU A 71 14.02 -3.00 2.79
CA LEU A 71 15.00 -3.92 2.20
C LEU A 71 16.39 -3.86 2.85
N ILE A 72 16.88 -2.66 3.17
CA ILE A 72 18.26 -2.45 3.64
C ILE A 72 18.32 -1.58 4.90
N ARG A 73 17.31 -0.74 5.14
CA ARG A 73 17.32 0.27 6.20
C ARG A 73 16.59 -0.19 7.45
N GLU A 74 16.91 0.48 8.55
CA GLU A 74 16.11 0.38 9.76
C GLU A 74 14.69 0.94 9.51
N PRO A 75 13.64 0.33 10.11
CA PRO A 75 12.28 0.83 10.00
C PRO A 75 12.16 2.28 10.47
N TYR A 76 11.44 3.09 9.69
CA TYR A 76 11.06 4.45 10.05
C TYR A 76 9.53 4.52 10.12
N ARG A 77 9.00 5.12 11.18
CA ARG A 77 7.58 5.11 11.49
C ARG A 77 7.02 6.50 11.77
N ALA A 78 5.71 6.65 11.64
CA ALA A 78 5.01 7.92 11.74
C ALA A 78 3.90 7.93 12.80
N GLU A 79 4.01 7.14 13.88
CA GLU A 79 3.02 7.17 14.98
C GLU A 79 2.91 8.57 15.61
N TRP A 80 3.97 9.38 15.54
CA TRP A 80 3.97 10.78 15.97
C TRP A 80 3.03 11.69 15.15
N PHE A 81 2.68 11.29 13.92
CA PHE A 81 1.80 12.02 13.02
C PHE A 81 0.38 11.42 13.01
N HIS A 82 0.28 10.09 12.94
CA HIS A 82 -1.01 9.39 12.81
C HIS A 82 -1.61 8.89 14.15
N GLY A 83 -0.92 9.04 15.27
CA GLY A 83 -1.30 8.45 16.55
C GLY A 83 -0.77 7.04 16.74
N ASP A 84 -0.90 6.51 17.95
CA ASP A 84 -0.40 5.18 18.34
C ASP A 84 -1.16 4.03 17.66
N ASP A 85 -2.41 4.26 17.30
CA ASP A 85 -3.27 3.36 16.54
C ASP A 85 -3.20 3.60 15.02
N GLY A 86 -2.50 4.65 14.57
CA GLY A 86 -2.44 5.08 13.17
C GLY A 86 -3.73 5.74 12.66
N MET A 87 -4.71 5.95 13.54
CA MET A 87 -6.07 6.42 13.23
C MET A 87 -6.47 7.63 14.09
N GLY A 88 -5.49 8.39 14.58
CA GLY A 88 -5.70 9.60 15.38
C GLY A 88 -5.94 9.37 16.86
N ASN A 89 -5.50 8.24 17.42
CA ASN A 89 -5.80 7.79 18.80
C ASN A 89 -7.31 7.66 19.06
N MET A 90 -8.06 7.24 18.04
CA MET A 90 -9.50 7.06 18.13
C MET A 90 -9.86 5.70 18.75
N HIS A 91 -8.91 4.76 18.74
CA HIS A 91 -9.01 3.42 19.34
C HIS A 91 -10.28 2.67 18.90
N TYR A 92 -10.48 2.60 17.58
CA TYR A 92 -11.61 1.89 17.00
C TYR A 92 -11.65 0.40 17.42
N PRO A 93 -12.85 -0.22 17.46
CA PRO A 93 -12.97 -1.63 17.80
C PRO A 93 -12.13 -2.53 16.88
N ALA A 94 -11.56 -3.60 17.44
CA ALA A 94 -10.83 -4.57 16.64
C ALA A 94 -11.77 -5.25 15.61
N PRO A 95 -11.32 -5.44 14.35
CA PRO A 95 -12.09 -6.12 13.32
C PRO A 95 -12.27 -7.60 13.63
N LYS A 96 -13.41 -8.17 13.21
CA LYS A 96 -13.72 -9.60 13.40
C LYS A 96 -13.01 -10.49 12.38
N MET A 97 -12.93 -10.03 11.14
CA MET A 97 -12.26 -10.70 10.03
C MET A 97 -10.78 -10.89 10.36
N GLN A 98 -10.23 -12.05 10.04
CA GLN A 98 -8.82 -12.34 10.27
C GLN A 98 -7.99 -12.01 9.02
N PRO A 99 -6.72 -11.62 9.18
CA PRO A 99 -5.81 -11.56 8.05
C PRO A 99 -5.63 -12.98 7.46
N GLN A 100 -5.36 -13.03 6.17
CA GLN A 100 -5.07 -14.28 5.48
C GLN A 100 -3.67 -14.78 5.85
N PRO A 101 -3.46 -16.10 5.91
CA PRO A 101 -2.20 -16.68 6.37
C PRO A 101 -1.06 -16.64 5.34
N GLU A 102 -1.37 -16.38 4.07
CA GLU A 102 -0.39 -16.25 2.99
C GLU A 102 0.36 -14.91 3.10
N HIS A 103 1.65 -14.89 2.76
CA HIS A 103 2.42 -13.64 2.77
C HIS A 103 2.03 -12.75 1.58
N ALA A 104 1.94 -11.43 1.79
CA ALA A 104 1.49 -10.47 0.79
C ALA A 104 2.27 -10.57 -0.53
N VAL A 105 3.60 -10.70 -0.47
CA VAL A 105 4.45 -10.83 -1.68
C VAL A 105 4.04 -12.01 -2.55
N ASP A 106 3.77 -13.18 -1.96
CA ASP A 106 3.34 -14.36 -2.69
C ASP A 106 1.95 -14.17 -3.28
N LYS A 107 1.06 -13.54 -2.50
CA LYS A 107 -0.28 -13.22 -2.96
C LYS A 107 -0.30 -12.21 -4.10
N ILE A 108 0.53 -11.18 -4.06
CA ILE A 108 0.69 -10.18 -5.12
C ILE A 108 1.06 -10.87 -6.43
N ILE A 109 2.09 -11.72 -6.40
CA ILE A 109 2.54 -12.48 -7.58
C ILE A 109 1.40 -13.33 -8.14
N LYS A 110 0.68 -14.05 -7.27
CA LYS A 110 -0.43 -14.91 -7.66
C LYS A 110 -1.57 -14.10 -8.30
N LEU A 111 -2.02 -13.01 -7.66
CA LEU A 111 -3.12 -12.19 -8.15
C LEU A 111 -2.79 -11.53 -9.49
N ILE A 112 -1.58 -11.02 -9.67
CA ILE A 112 -1.17 -10.42 -10.95
C ILE A 112 -1.16 -11.47 -12.07
N ARG A 113 -0.68 -12.70 -11.79
CA ARG A 113 -0.70 -13.78 -12.78
C ARG A 113 -2.11 -14.23 -13.15
N GLU A 114 -3.01 -14.32 -12.16
CA GLU A 114 -4.41 -14.70 -12.34
C GLU A 114 -5.25 -13.60 -13.00
N ASN A 115 -4.84 -12.34 -12.88
CA ASN A 115 -5.59 -11.18 -13.36
C ASN A 115 -4.73 -10.25 -14.24
N PRO A 116 -4.34 -10.66 -15.48
CA PRO A 116 -3.70 -9.75 -16.41
C PRO A 116 -4.54 -8.49 -16.64
N GLY A 117 -3.88 -7.33 -16.62
CA GLY A 117 -4.50 -6.02 -16.67
C GLY A 117 -4.90 -5.44 -15.30
N ILE A 118 -4.52 -6.09 -14.19
CA ILE A 118 -4.73 -5.57 -12.83
C ILE A 118 -4.03 -4.22 -12.62
N GLU A 119 -4.67 -3.35 -11.85
CA GLU A 119 -4.09 -2.09 -11.39
C GLU A 119 -3.53 -2.26 -9.97
N LEU A 120 -2.32 -1.77 -9.74
CA LEU A 120 -1.74 -1.67 -8.40
C LEU A 120 -1.94 -0.24 -7.88
N VAL A 121 -2.37 -0.11 -6.63
CA VAL A 121 -2.43 1.15 -5.90
C VAL A 121 -1.57 1.01 -4.66
N THR A 122 -0.45 1.71 -4.60
CA THR A 122 0.51 1.62 -3.48
C THR A 122 0.46 2.92 -2.68
N LEU A 123 0.07 2.81 -1.43
CA LEU A 123 -0.16 3.92 -0.51
C LEU A 123 0.91 4.03 0.58
N GLY A 124 1.75 3.00 0.73
CA GLY A 124 2.89 2.97 1.64
C GLY A 124 4.23 2.72 0.93
N PRO A 125 5.30 2.38 1.69
CA PRO A 125 6.60 2.04 1.12
C PRO A 125 6.55 0.88 0.13
N LEU A 126 7.36 0.95 -0.93
CA LEU A 126 7.27 0.04 -2.08
C LEU A 126 7.88 -1.37 -1.85
N THR A 127 8.16 -1.74 -0.61
CA THR A 127 8.92 -2.95 -0.24
C THR A 127 8.24 -4.24 -0.74
N ASN A 128 6.94 -4.39 -0.52
CA ASN A 128 6.18 -5.56 -1.00
C ASN A 128 6.26 -5.71 -2.53
N ILE A 129 6.09 -4.60 -3.26
CA ILE A 129 6.12 -4.58 -4.72
C ILE A 129 7.53 -4.87 -5.25
N ALA A 130 8.56 -4.29 -4.64
CA ALA A 130 9.95 -4.55 -5.01
C ALA A 130 10.34 -6.01 -4.79
N LEU A 131 9.92 -6.61 -3.67
CA LEU A 131 10.13 -8.03 -3.39
C LEU A 131 9.38 -8.93 -4.39
N ALA A 132 8.13 -8.58 -4.73
CA ALA A 132 7.34 -9.32 -5.72
C ALA A 132 8.00 -9.31 -7.10
N ILE A 133 8.44 -8.13 -7.56
CA ILE A 133 9.15 -7.98 -8.84
C ILE A 133 10.49 -8.74 -8.81
N GLY A 134 11.25 -8.65 -7.71
CA GLY A 134 12.53 -9.35 -7.56
C GLY A 134 12.36 -10.88 -7.60
N LYS A 135 11.28 -11.40 -7.01
CA LYS A 135 10.96 -12.84 -6.98
C LYS A 135 10.35 -13.35 -8.29
N ALA A 136 9.55 -12.53 -8.96
CA ALA A 136 8.82 -12.91 -10.17
C ALA A 136 8.79 -11.76 -11.20
N PRO A 137 9.88 -11.51 -11.94
CA PRO A 137 9.94 -10.41 -12.91
C PRO A 137 8.89 -10.50 -14.04
N ASP A 138 8.39 -11.72 -14.33
CA ASP A 138 7.36 -11.97 -15.35
C ASP A 138 6.02 -11.27 -15.07
N ILE A 139 5.77 -10.83 -13.83
CA ILE A 139 4.52 -10.16 -13.46
C ILE A 139 4.44 -8.73 -13.98
N ILE A 140 5.58 -8.09 -14.28
CA ILE A 140 5.65 -6.68 -14.68
C ILE A 140 4.77 -6.41 -15.90
N GLU A 141 4.84 -7.27 -16.92
CA GLU A 141 4.11 -7.11 -18.18
C GLU A 141 2.59 -7.34 -18.04
N LYS A 142 2.14 -7.87 -16.90
CA LYS A 142 0.73 -8.17 -16.64
C LYS A 142 0.02 -7.04 -15.89
N VAL A 143 0.76 -6.08 -15.34
CA VAL A 143 0.20 -4.92 -14.64
C VAL A 143 -0.20 -3.86 -15.68
N SER A 144 -1.46 -3.42 -15.66
CA SER A 144 -1.91 -2.35 -16.56
C SER A 144 -1.39 -0.97 -16.14
N ARG A 145 -1.36 -0.74 -14.82
CA ARG A 145 -0.88 0.50 -14.20
C ARG A 145 -0.50 0.25 -12.75
N CYS A 146 0.57 0.90 -12.28
CA CYS A 146 0.92 0.98 -10.87
C CYS A 146 0.88 2.43 -10.41
N VAL A 147 -0.09 2.79 -9.59
CA VAL A 147 -0.23 4.13 -9.02
C VAL A 147 0.51 4.17 -7.69
N VAL A 148 1.52 5.04 -7.60
CA VAL A 148 2.34 5.21 -6.41
C VAL A 148 2.02 6.54 -5.76
N MET A 149 1.46 6.52 -4.55
CA MET A 149 1.46 7.69 -3.68
C MET A 149 2.84 7.80 -3.05
N GLY A 150 3.59 8.81 -3.48
CA GLY A 150 4.92 9.05 -2.94
C GLY A 150 5.80 9.87 -3.87
N GLY A 151 6.90 10.36 -3.31
CA GLY A 151 7.84 11.24 -4.00
C GLY A 151 7.44 12.72 -3.94
N ALA A 152 8.35 13.59 -4.32
CA ALA A 152 8.16 15.03 -4.31
C ALA A 152 8.79 15.62 -5.59
N ALA A 153 7.98 15.85 -6.62
CA ALA A 153 8.47 16.36 -7.89
C ALA A 153 8.48 17.90 -7.88
N ASN A 154 9.68 18.49 -8.00
CA ASN A 154 9.85 19.95 -7.99
C ASN A 154 9.22 20.67 -6.79
N THR A 155 9.18 19.99 -5.64
CA THR A 155 8.66 20.52 -4.38
C THR A 155 9.51 20.07 -3.20
N VAL A 156 9.30 20.68 -2.04
CA VAL A 156 9.95 20.29 -0.79
C VAL A 156 9.26 19.04 -0.24
N GLY A 157 10.05 18.03 0.15
CA GLY A 157 9.55 16.81 0.79
C GLY A 157 8.96 17.02 2.19
N ASN A 158 8.38 15.97 2.77
CA ASN A 158 7.73 15.99 4.09
C ASN A 158 8.56 15.33 5.21
N VAL A 159 9.62 14.56 4.88
CA VAL A 159 10.59 14.03 5.87
C VAL A 159 11.87 14.85 5.88
N THR A 160 12.43 15.08 4.70
CA THR A 160 13.56 16.01 4.50
C THR A 160 13.21 16.99 3.40
N PRO A 161 13.96 18.09 3.22
CA PRO A 161 13.69 19.00 2.11
C PRO A 161 13.67 18.33 0.73
N ALA A 162 14.33 17.17 0.57
CA ALA A 162 14.46 16.44 -0.68
C ALA A 162 13.69 15.11 -0.73
N ALA A 163 13.02 14.68 0.35
CA ALA A 163 12.43 13.34 0.42
C ALA A 163 11.01 13.34 1.01
N GLU A 164 10.14 12.61 0.32
CA GLU A 164 8.80 12.25 0.78
C GLU A 164 8.87 10.93 1.56
N TYR A 165 7.99 10.76 2.54
CA TYR A 165 7.93 9.68 3.52
C TYR A 165 7.98 8.27 2.93
N ASN A 166 7.05 7.89 2.05
CA ASN A 166 6.98 6.53 1.50
C ASN A 166 8.27 6.16 0.76
N ILE A 167 8.82 7.11 0.00
CA ILE A 167 10.11 6.91 -0.70
C ILE A 167 11.29 6.92 0.28
N TRP A 168 11.22 7.70 1.36
CA TRP A 168 12.26 7.77 2.38
C TRP A 168 12.38 6.46 3.19
N CYS A 169 11.26 5.82 3.48
CA CYS A 169 11.19 4.57 4.24
C CYS A 169 11.92 3.43 3.54
N ASP A 170 11.80 3.30 2.21
CA ASP A 170 12.52 2.29 1.44
C ASP A 170 12.91 2.79 0.03
N PRO A 171 13.97 3.61 -0.08
CA PRO A 171 14.38 4.19 -1.36
C PRO A 171 14.98 3.15 -2.31
N GLU A 172 15.53 2.06 -1.78
CA GLU A 172 16.02 0.94 -2.58
C GLU A 172 14.86 0.19 -3.25
N ALA A 173 13.78 -0.09 -2.52
CA ALA A 173 12.56 -0.65 -3.10
C ALA A 173 11.95 0.30 -4.13
N ALA A 174 11.85 1.59 -3.81
CA ALA A 174 11.35 2.60 -4.75
C ALA A 174 12.17 2.62 -6.04
N ARG A 175 13.51 2.60 -5.94
CA ARG A 175 14.41 2.52 -7.09
C ARG A 175 14.15 1.27 -7.93
N MET A 176 13.93 0.11 -7.31
CA MET A 176 13.61 -1.13 -8.03
C MET A 176 12.30 -1.00 -8.81
N VAL A 177 11.24 -0.49 -8.17
CA VAL A 177 9.93 -0.33 -8.79
C VAL A 177 9.97 0.68 -9.94
N PHE A 178 10.52 1.89 -9.73
CA PHE A 178 10.60 2.90 -10.78
C PHE A 178 11.49 2.50 -11.97
N ARG A 179 12.42 1.56 -11.78
CA ARG A 179 13.29 1.04 -12.85
C ARG A 179 12.85 -0.31 -13.42
N SER A 180 11.73 -0.85 -12.96
CA SER A 180 11.25 -2.18 -13.36
C SER A 180 10.73 -2.26 -14.80
N GLY A 181 10.40 -1.12 -15.41
CA GLY A 181 9.67 -1.08 -16.69
C GLY A 181 8.15 -1.22 -16.53
N MET A 182 7.64 -1.41 -15.31
CA MET A 182 6.21 -1.37 -15.01
C MET A 182 5.63 0.02 -15.34
N PRO A 183 4.38 0.12 -15.84
CA PRO A 183 3.73 1.40 -16.13
C PRO A 183 3.36 2.15 -14.84
N VAL A 184 4.35 2.83 -14.26
CA VAL A 184 4.21 3.57 -13.01
C VAL A 184 3.65 4.98 -13.24
N VAL A 185 2.67 5.34 -12.43
CA VAL A 185 2.15 6.71 -12.29
C VAL A 185 2.45 7.17 -10.87
N MET A 186 3.26 8.21 -10.73
CA MET A 186 3.57 8.81 -9.45
C MET A 186 2.56 9.91 -9.13
N VAL A 187 1.92 9.81 -7.97
CA VAL A 187 1.10 10.85 -7.34
C VAL A 187 1.96 11.42 -6.21
N GLY A 188 2.70 12.47 -6.54
CA GLY A 188 3.67 13.08 -5.63
C GLY A 188 3.02 13.98 -4.59
N TRP A 189 3.80 14.29 -3.57
CA TRP A 189 3.45 15.14 -2.44
C TRP A 189 2.86 16.49 -2.87
N GLU A 190 3.34 17.08 -3.97
CA GLU A 190 2.83 18.33 -4.52
C GLU A 190 1.32 18.33 -4.84
N LEU A 191 0.73 17.16 -5.11
CA LEU A 191 -0.71 17.01 -5.39
C LEU A 191 -1.53 16.74 -4.13
N CYS A 192 -0.88 16.36 -3.03
CA CYS A 192 -1.51 15.97 -1.77
C CYS A 192 -1.49 17.10 -0.72
N ARG A 193 -0.91 18.25 -1.07
CA ARG A 193 -0.90 19.45 -0.21
C ARG A 193 -2.19 20.24 -0.42
N GLY A 194 -3.12 20.10 0.53
CA GLY A 194 -4.37 20.86 0.61
C GLY A 194 -4.67 21.27 2.04
#